data_AF-A0A537IJK6-F1
#
_entry.id   AF-A0A537IJK6-F1
#
_cell.length_a   1.000
_cell.length_b   1.000
_cell.length_c   1.000
_cell.angle_alpha   90.00
_cell.angle_beta   90.00
_cell.angle_gamma   90.00
#
_symmetry.space_group_name_H-M   'P 1'
#
loop_
_entity.id
_entity.type
_entity.pdbx_description
1 polymer ?
#
loop_
_entity_poly.entity_id
_entity_poly.type
_entity_poly.pdbx_seq_one_letter_code
_entity_poly.pdbx_strand_id
1 'polypeptide(L)'
;MGWVKSIVVNCSIDYVKTQNKFRNETVVELDDQEVGIPPEAVSRISSKEIQKMILALPKATAVVFNLFIYEGFTHKQIAEKLGISEGTSKWHINEGRKLLKSKLENFIKP
;
A
#
# COMPACT_ATOMS: atom_id res chain seq x y z
N MET A 1 -18.23 -3.18 -17.78
CA MET A 1 -17.86 -1.75 -17.76
C MET A 1 -16.47 -1.55 -17.14
N GLY A 2 -15.40 -2.04 -17.79
CA GLY A 2 -14.03 -2.02 -17.22
C GLY A 2 -13.15 -0.86 -17.69
N TRP A 3 -13.55 -0.15 -18.76
CA TRP A 3 -12.71 0.86 -19.41
C TRP A 3 -12.55 2.13 -18.57
N VAL A 4 -13.64 2.58 -17.92
CA VAL A 4 -13.61 3.74 -17.03
C VAL A 4 -12.68 3.50 -15.84
N LYS A 5 -12.72 2.30 -15.23
CA LYS A 5 -11.79 1.92 -14.15
C LYS A 5 -10.34 2.01 -14.63
N SER A 6 -10.03 1.44 -15.80
CA SER A 6 -8.68 1.49 -16.37
C SER A 6 -8.19 2.92 -16.62
N ILE A 7 -9.04 3.80 -17.15
CA ILE A 7 -8.71 5.22 -17.37
C ILE A 7 -8.42 5.91 -16.05
N VAL A 8 -9.30 5.75 -15.04
CA VAL A 8 -9.14 6.39 -13.73
C VAL A 8 -7.86 5.91 -13.04
N VAL A 9 -7.57 4.61 -13.08
CA VAL A 9 -6.35 4.04 -12.50
C VAL A 9 -5.11 4.57 -13.22
N ASN A 10 -5.08 4.52 -14.56
CA ASN A 10 -3.93 4.99 -15.32
C ASN A 10 -3.68 6.49 -15.12
N CYS A 11 -4.73 7.32 -15.13
CA CYS A 11 -4.63 8.75 -14.88
C CYS A 11 -4.12 9.04 -13.46
N SER A 12 -4.57 8.25 -12.47
CA SER A 12 -4.08 8.38 -11.08
C SER A 12 -2.60 8.00 -10.97
N ILE A 13 -2.16 6.94 -11.65
CA ILE A 13 -0.76 6.53 -11.70
C ILE A 13 0.11 7.62 -12.34
N ASP A 14 -0.33 8.16 -13.48
CA ASP A 14 0.39 9.23 -14.19
C ASP A 14 0.47 10.52 -13.36
N TYR A 15 -0.61 10.86 -12.65
CA TYR A 15 -0.62 11.97 -11.70
C TYR A 15 0.39 11.79 -10.56
N VAL A 16 0.59 10.55 -10.08
CA VAL A 16 1.58 10.30 -9.02
C VAL A 16 3.01 10.36 -9.57
N LYS A 17 3.26 9.88 -10.80
CA LYS A 17 4.57 9.98 -11.47
C LYS A 17 5.04 11.41 -11.64
N THR A 18 4.16 12.30 -12.10
CA THR A 18 4.47 13.72 -12.31
C THR A 18 4.87 14.46 -11.02
N GLN A 19 4.50 13.92 -9.86
CA GLN A 19 4.81 14.50 -8.56
C GLN A 19 6.19 14.08 -7.99
N ASN A 20 7.01 13.33 -8.74
CA ASN A 20 8.39 12.91 -8.37
C ASN A 20 8.55 12.21 -7.00
N LYS A 21 7.46 11.76 -6.36
CA LYS A 21 7.51 11.24 -4.99
C LYS A 21 8.32 9.96 -4.82
N PHE A 22 8.42 9.17 -5.90
CA PHE A 22 9.17 7.91 -5.92
C PHE A 22 10.63 8.08 -6.38
N ARG A 23 11.02 9.25 -6.90
CA ARG A 23 12.35 9.44 -7.50
C ARG A 23 13.49 9.50 -6.47
N ASN A 24 13.16 9.71 -5.19
CA ASN A 24 14.12 9.85 -4.09
C ASN A 24 14.08 8.69 -3.07
N GLU A 25 13.27 7.65 -3.30
CA GLU A 25 13.20 6.50 -2.39
C GLU A 25 14.27 5.46 -2.79
N THR A 26 15.49 5.65 -2.31
CA THR A 26 16.49 4.58 -2.26
C THR A 26 16.06 3.57 -1.19
N VAL A 27 15.87 2.31 -1.55
CA VAL A 27 15.37 1.27 -0.64
C VAL A 27 16.29 0.05 -0.58
N VAL A 28 16.57 -0.35 0.66
CA VAL A 28 17.33 -1.51 1.16
C VAL A 28 16.45 -2.77 1.14
N GLU A 29 17.04 -3.93 0.82
CA GLU A 29 16.38 -5.24 0.88
C GLU A 29 15.91 -5.56 2.31
N LEU A 30 14.62 -5.90 2.47
CA LEU A 30 14.08 -6.43 3.72
C LEU A 30 13.29 -7.72 3.46
N ASP A 31 13.52 -8.64 4.40
CA ASP A 31 13.00 -10.00 4.49
C ASP A 31 11.46 -10.06 4.55
N ASP A 32 10.91 -11.03 3.83
CA ASP A 32 9.48 -11.25 3.58
C ASP A 32 8.84 -11.90 4.84
N GLN A 33 8.72 -11.14 5.94
CA GLN A 33 8.03 -11.64 7.12
C GLN A 33 6.50 -11.54 6.96
N GLU A 34 5.83 -12.69 7.02
CA GLU A 34 4.37 -12.75 7.11
C GLU A 34 3.88 -12.11 8.41
N VAL A 35 3.33 -10.90 8.28
CA VAL A 35 2.73 -10.17 9.39
C VAL A 35 1.33 -10.75 9.66
N GLY A 36 1.26 -11.71 10.58
CA GLY A 36 -0.01 -12.21 11.12
C GLY A 36 -0.75 -11.12 11.93
N ILE A 37 -2.02 -10.87 11.59
CA ILE A 37 -2.94 -10.00 12.33
C ILE A 37 -3.86 -10.90 13.17
N PRO A 38 -4.00 -10.69 14.49
CA PRO A 38 -4.88 -11.48 15.35
C PRO A 38 -6.36 -11.42 14.90
N PRO A 39 -7.12 -12.53 14.91
CA PRO A 39 -8.53 -12.55 14.49
C PRO A 39 -9.45 -11.62 15.30
N GLU A 40 -9.20 -11.42 16.61
CA GLU A 40 -10.04 -10.52 17.43
C GLU A 40 -9.92 -9.04 17.04
N ALA A 41 -8.83 -8.65 16.38
CA ALA A 41 -8.61 -7.29 15.88
C ALA A 41 -9.66 -6.90 14.80
N VAL A 42 -10.01 -7.87 13.97
CA VAL A 42 -10.79 -7.65 12.74
C VAL A 42 -12.28 -7.49 13.04
N SER A 43 -12.80 -8.11 14.11
CA SER A 43 -14.22 -8.05 14.46
C SER A 43 -14.66 -6.72 15.07
N ARG A 44 -13.74 -5.97 15.69
CA ARG A 44 -14.01 -4.68 16.37
C ARG A 44 -13.86 -3.46 15.47
N ILE A 45 -13.34 -3.62 14.26
CA ILE A 45 -12.94 -2.50 13.40
C ILE A 45 -13.87 -2.40 12.20
N SER A 46 -14.49 -1.22 12.04
CA SER A 46 -15.32 -0.96 10.87
C SER A 46 -14.47 -0.79 9.61
N SER A 47 -15.03 -1.14 8.46
CA SER A 47 -14.41 -0.92 7.15
C SER A 47 -13.98 0.53 6.91
N LYS A 48 -14.74 1.50 7.45
CA LYS A 48 -14.39 2.94 7.40
C LYS A 48 -13.12 3.27 8.16
N GLU A 49 -12.88 2.62 9.30
CA GLU A 49 -11.68 2.86 10.11
C GLU A 49 -10.43 2.28 9.44
N ILE A 50 -10.52 1.08 8.85
CA ILE A 50 -9.44 0.52 8.02
C ILE A 50 -9.10 1.47 6.88
N GLN A 51 -10.12 2.01 6.20
CA GLN A 51 -9.91 2.94 5.09
C GLN A 51 -9.20 4.23 5.53
N LYS A 52 -9.56 4.78 6.70
CA LYS A 52 -8.84 5.93 7.29
C LYS A 52 -7.39 5.58 7.62
N MET A 53 -7.14 4.39 8.15
CA MET A 53 -5.77 3.95 8.49
C MET A 53 -4.89 3.84 7.25
N ILE A 54 -5.43 3.31 6.15
CA ILE A 54 -4.76 3.23 4.84
C ILE A 54 -4.50 4.62 4.26
N LEU A 55 -5.48 5.53 4.33
CA LEU A 55 -5.32 6.92 3.86
C LEU A 55 -4.27 7.71 4.67
N ALA A 56 -4.03 7.30 5.91
CA ALA A 56 -3.03 7.90 6.79
C ALA A 56 -1.64 7.25 6.66
N LEU A 57 -1.41 6.39 5.66
CA LEU A 57 -0.08 5.91 5.29
C LEU A 57 0.66 6.98 4.47
N PRO A 58 2.01 6.96 4.44
CA PRO A 58 2.79 7.78 3.52
C PRO A 58 2.31 7.60 2.08
N LYS A 59 2.22 8.69 1.31
CA LYS A 59 1.54 8.69 -0.01
C LYS A 59 2.11 7.64 -0.98
N ALA A 60 3.43 7.45 -1.00
CA ALA A 60 4.10 6.44 -1.82
C ALA A 60 3.68 5.01 -1.42
N THR A 61 3.77 4.71 -0.12
CA THR A 61 3.33 3.45 0.48
C THR A 61 1.85 3.16 0.24
N ALA A 62 0.96 4.14 0.42
CA ALA A 62 -0.48 4.00 0.20
C ALA A 62 -0.81 3.62 -1.26
N VAL A 63 -0.12 4.23 -2.23
CA VAL A 63 -0.32 3.95 -3.65
C VAL A 63 0.10 2.53 -3.98
N VAL A 64 1.30 2.11 -3.57
CA VAL A 64 1.79 0.74 -3.81
C VAL A 64 0.90 -0.29 -3.11
N PHE A 65 0.50 -0.02 -1.87
CA PHE A 65 -0.40 -0.88 -1.10
C PHE A 65 -1.76 -1.06 -1.77
N ASN A 66 -2.37 0.02 -2.28
CA ASN A 66 -3.65 -0.07 -2.97
C ASN A 66 -3.56 -0.82 -4.30
N LEU A 67 -2.49 -0.58 -5.07
CA LEU A 67 -2.26 -1.31 -6.33
C LEU A 67 -2.10 -2.82 -6.10
N PHE A 68 -1.48 -3.21 -5.00
CA PHE A 68 -1.30 -4.62 -4.67
C PHE A 68 -2.57 -5.26 -4.09
N ILE A 69 -3.15 -4.68 -3.04
CA ILE A 69 -4.24 -5.29 -2.26
C ILE A 69 -5.61 -5.11 -2.93
N TYR A 70 -5.92 -3.92 -3.46
CA TYR A 70 -7.24 -3.66 -4.04
C TYR A 70 -7.29 -3.93 -5.54
N GLU A 71 -6.22 -3.62 -6.27
CA GLU A 71 -6.16 -3.81 -7.72
C GLU A 71 -5.55 -5.16 -8.13
N GLY A 72 -4.89 -5.86 -7.21
CA GLY A 72 -4.34 -7.20 -7.47
C GLY A 72 -3.11 -7.21 -8.38
N PHE A 73 -2.41 -6.09 -8.52
CA PHE A 73 -1.18 -6.04 -9.32
C PHE A 73 -0.04 -6.79 -8.61
N THR A 74 0.81 -7.45 -9.40
CA THR A 74 2.06 -8.04 -8.87
C THR A 74 3.12 -6.97 -8.61
N HIS A 75 4.10 -7.25 -7.76
CA HIS A 75 5.23 -6.34 -7.50
C HIS A 75 5.94 -5.92 -8.79
N LYS A 76 6.10 -6.85 -9.74
CA LYS A 76 6.64 -6.58 -11.07
C LYS A 76 5.80 -5.56 -11.85
N GLN A 77 4.48 -5.74 -11.90
CA GLN A 77 3.59 -4.80 -12.60
C GLN A 77 3.57 -3.42 -11.93
N ILE A 78 3.67 -3.36 -10.61
CA ILE A 78 3.74 -2.10 -9.85
C ILE A 78 5.08 -1.40 -10.11
N ALA A 79 6.19 -2.14 -10.12
CA ALA A 79 7.52 -1.64 -10.41
C ALA A 79 7.58 -0.98 -11.80
N GLU A 80 7.10 -1.69 -12.83
CA GLU A 80 6.97 -1.17 -14.20
C GLU A 80 6.03 0.05 -14.25
N LYS A 81 4.88 -0.01 -13.57
CA LYS A 81 3.90 1.07 -13.58
C LYS A 81 4.36 2.32 -12.86
N LEU A 82 5.17 2.24 -11.81
CA LEU A 82 5.61 3.40 -11.02
C LEU A 82 7.04 3.84 -11.33
N GLY A 83 7.80 3.05 -12.09
CA GLY A 83 9.21 3.32 -12.36
C GLY A 83 10.10 3.12 -11.13
N ILE A 84 9.76 2.15 -10.29
CA ILE A 84 10.52 1.77 -9.08
C ILE A 84 11.04 0.34 -9.22
N SER A 85 11.92 -0.10 -8.31
CA SER A 85 12.35 -1.51 -8.30
C SER A 85 11.29 -2.43 -7.70
N GLU A 86 11.30 -3.72 -8.06
CA GLU A 86 10.44 -4.72 -7.40
C GLU A 86 10.69 -4.80 -5.89
N GLY A 87 11.95 -4.67 -5.46
CA GLY A 87 12.32 -4.58 -4.04
C GLY A 87 11.70 -3.37 -3.33
N THR A 88 11.67 -2.21 -3.99
CA THR A 88 10.98 -1.00 -3.51
C THR A 88 9.49 -1.26 -3.35
N SER A 89 8.85 -1.94 -4.30
CA SER A 89 7.44 -2.32 -4.18
C SER A 89 7.18 -3.22 -2.98
N LYS A 90 7.99 -4.27 -2.79
CA LYS A 90 7.88 -5.18 -1.63
C LYS A 90 8.06 -4.44 -0.31
N TRP A 91 9.05 -3.55 -0.23
CA TRP A 91 9.31 -2.73 0.95
C TRP A 91 8.10 -1.88 1.33
N HIS A 92 7.48 -1.19 0.36
CA HIS A 92 6.26 -0.41 0.65
C HIS A 92 5.11 -1.29 1.15
N ILE A 93 4.94 -2.50 0.61
CA ILE A 93 3.90 -3.42 1.13
C ILE A 93 4.19 -3.81 2.58
N ASN A 94 5.45 -4.16 2.88
CA ASN A 94 5.83 -4.55 4.23
C ASN A 94 5.70 -3.38 5.23
N GLU A 95 6.20 -2.20 4.84
CA GLU A 95 6.09 -0.98 5.65
C GLU A 95 4.62 -0.59 5.87
N GLY A 96 3.78 -0.71 4.84
CA GLY A 96 2.34 -0.50 4.95
C GLY A 96 1.68 -1.47 5.95
N ARG A 97 2.01 -2.77 5.88
CA ARG A 97 1.53 -3.78 6.83
C ARG A 97 1.97 -3.48 8.26
N LYS A 98 3.24 -3.12 8.46
CA LYS A 98 3.81 -2.78 9.77
C LYS A 98 3.11 -1.57 10.39
N LEU A 99 2.94 -0.50 9.62
CA LEU A 99 2.25 0.72 10.06
C LEU A 99 0.77 0.44 10.39
N LEU A 100 0.08 -0.33 9.55
CA LEU A 100 -1.29 -0.74 9.81
C LEU A 100 -1.38 -1.59 11.07
N LYS A 101 -0.54 -2.61 11.24
CA LYS A 101 -0.51 -3.44 12.46
C LYS A 101 -0.29 -2.60 13.72
N SER A 102 0.67 -1.68 13.72
CA SER A 102 0.89 -0.79 14.85
C SER A 102 -0.35 0.07 15.18
N LYS A 103 -1.04 0.60 14.16
CA LYS A 103 -2.29 1.35 14.37
C LYS A 103 -3.41 0.46 14.92
N LEU A 104 -3.53 -0.77 14.41
CA LEU A 104 -4.52 -1.75 14.87
C LEU A 104 -4.26 -2.15 16.33
N GLU A 105 -3.01 -2.44 16.70
CA GLU A 105 -2.65 -2.79 18.08
C GLU A 105 -2.94 -1.65 19.06
N ASN A 106 -2.66 -0.40 18.68
CA ASN A 106 -3.02 0.78 19.48
C ASN A 106 -4.54 0.99 19.57
N PHE A 107 -5.31 0.60 18.56
CA PHE A 107 -6.76 0.70 18.57
C PHE A 107 -7.41 -0.37 19.45
N ILE A 108 -6.78 -1.54 19.59
CA ILE A 108 -7.29 -2.68 20.37
C ILE A 108 -6.91 -2.57 21.85
N LYS A 109 -5.76 -1.94 22.17
CA LYS A 109 -5.40 -1.61 23.54
C LYS A 109 -6.27 -0.43 24.04
N PRO A 110 -7.03 -0.61 25.12
CA PRO A 110 -7.88 0.45 25.70
C PRO A 110 -7.06 1.60 26.29
#